data_AF-A0A949CS58-F1
#
_entry.id   AF-A0A949CS58-F1
#
_cell.length_a   1.000
_cell.length_b   1.000
_cell.length_c   1.000
_cell.angle_alpha   90.00
_cell.angle_beta   90.00
_cell.angle_gamma   90.00
#
_symmetry.space_group_name_H-M   'P 1'
#
loop_
_entity.id
_entity.type
_entity.pdbx_description
1 polymer ?
#
loop_
_entity_poly.entity_id
_entity_poly.type
_entity_poly.pdbx_seq_one_letter_code
_entity_poly.pdbx_strand_id
1 'polypeptide(L)'
;MSSGAAVLSLGTFTLLIITLSGITHAQQELSLPRNSWPYRFDAFQYLLQQNGLRVEPDRKIVFESAPSSVIVLLGKCELFNLNEIDQLYEFVTRGGLLLIAPDDRFNATKLGNIFPGPVLTNVQSDQFQEYRDCLIISKIAKDHSMSAGLESLICNRSGWIHSKPPEMDWSDLCWLPDNCFPATSRGKPVISLGEYGTSGGAIVLIADPSLLSNGMLWFGDNSGLAVALAEFLTSNRRKLHIEVHRKSQPVVQLEEVEQLPADNSPTDQPRPKWDTLLQVANHALQESVDPRTINQELRNQPREFKPRNYIATIWSMLALLGITAVLLNLLKRPTPFAAFLPTRRMKTGRDLVRAARPIERQNKIAAEALAREFARRWTGAHHSSAWRACLDQLREINQLQLTPDDIVKIESILALALFGAKNTMSTNELNTLGNDVQSLLLRFAPPGKMEI
;
A
#
# COMPACT_ATOMS: atom_id res chain seq x y z
N MET A 1 37.36 15.95 -16.58
CA MET A 1 37.22 15.16 -15.34
C MET A 1 35.76 14.72 -15.21
N SER A 2 35.44 13.46 -15.51
CA SER A 2 34.30 12.67 -14.97
C SER A 2 34.07 11.44 -15.86
N SER A 3 34.84 10.37 -15.63
CA SER A 3 34.63 9.07 -16.29
C SER A 3 34.97 7.93 -15.31
N GLY A 4 34.42 8.01 -14.10
CA GLY A 4 34.59 7.01 -13.04
C GLY A 4 33.33 6.22 -12.66
N ALA A 5 32.15 6.59 -13.16
CA ALA A 5 30.89 6.03 -12.65
C ALA A 5 30.36 4.79 -13.42
N ALA A 6 30.86 4.52 -14.63
CA ALA A 6 30.29 3.47 -15.49
C ALA A 6 30.93 2.08 -15.33
N VAL A 7 32.10 1.97 -14.69
CA VAL A 7 32.82 0.69 -14.53
C VAL A 7 32.37 -0.07 -13.27
N LEU A 8 31.80 0.62 -12.28
CA LEU A 8 31.33 0.01 -11.03
C LEU A 8 29.97 -0.68 -11.14
N SER A 9 29.14 -0.38 -12.15
CA SER A 9 27.79 -0.95 -12.26
C SER A 9 27.71 -2.29 -13.01
N LEU A 10 28.77 -2.70 -13.73
CA LEU A 10 28.80 -4.01 -14.41
C LEU A 10 29.42 -5.13 -13.56
N GLY A 11 30.32 -4.79 -12.62
CA GLY A 11 30.90 -5.75 -11.67
C GLY A 11 29.91 -6.25 -10.62
N THR A 12 28.92 -5.44 -10.25
CA THR A 12 27.87 -5.83 -9.29
C THR A 12 26.80 -6.74 -9.90
N PHE A 13 26.61 -6.71 -11.22
CA PHE A 13 25.56 -7.49 -11.88
C PHE A 13 25.95 -8.95 -12.14
N THR A 14 27.25 -9.24 -12.28
CA THR A 14 27.74 -10.62 -12.50
C THR A 14 27.94 -11.39 -11.19
N LEU A 15 28.22 -10.71 -10.07
CA LEU A 15 28.26 -11.33 -8.74
C LEU A 15 26.86 -11.75 -8.24
N LEU A 16 25.80 -11.06 -8.68
CA LEU A 16 24.41 -11.36 -8.30
C LEU A 16 23.88 -12.66 -8.93
N ILE A 17 24.36 -13.03 -10.13
CA ILE A 17 23.83 -14.19 -10.86
C ILE A 17 24.43 -15.51 -10.34
N ILE A 18 25.67 -15.50 -9.82
CA ILE A 18 26.31 -16.72 -9.31
C ILE A 18 25.80 -17.10 -7.90
N THR A 19 25.31 -16.14 -7.10
CA THR A 19 24.69 -16.43 -5.80
C THR A 19 23.26 -16.94 -5.89
N LEU A 20 22.55 -16.71 -7.01
CA LEU A 20 21.14 -17.09 -7.15
C LEU A 20 20.90 -18.53 -7.63
N SER A 21 21.92 -19.23 -8.13
CA SER A 21 21.75 -20.60 -8.67
C SER A 21 22.15 -21.73 -7.71
N GLY A 22 22.62 -21.42 -6.51
CA GLY A 22 23.10 -22.41 -5.51
C GLY A 22 22.15 -22.68 -4.34
N ILE A 23 21.03 -21.96 -4.21
CA ILE A 23 20.12 -22.02 -3.04
C ILE A 23 18.73 -22.47 -3.46
N THR A 24 18.66 -23.47 -4.34
CA THR A 24 17.41 -24.16 -4.66
C THR A 24 17.64 -25.64 -4.48
N HIS A 25 17.68 -26.09 -3.23
CA HIS A 25 17.24 -27.41 -2.74
C HIS A 25 17.83 -27.69 -1.36
N ALA A 26 17.22 -27.13 -0.30
CA ALA A 26 17.04 -27.76 1.01
C ALA A 26 16.38 -26.76 1.98
N GLN A 27 15.48 -27.28 2.81
CA GLN A 27 14.86 -26.65 3.99
C GLN A 27 13.73 -25.64 3.73
N GLN A 28 12.56 -26.24 3.60
CA GLN A 28 11.27 -25.68 3.95
C GLN A 28 11.18 -25.59 5.49
N GLU A 29 11.80 -24.57 6.07
CA GLU A 29 11.46 -24.05 7.40
C GLU A 29 10.95 -22.62 7.23
N LEU A 30 9.92 -22.22 7.98
CA LEU A 30 9.31 -20.89 7.94
C LEU A 30 10.33 -19.81 8.39
N SER A 31 11.24 -19.39 7.52
CA SER A 31 12.08 -18.22 7.76
C SER A 31 11.29 -16.96 7.39
N LEU A 32 10.63 -16.35 8.38
CA LEU A 32 10.16 -14.96 8.27
C LEU A 32 11.38 -14.03 8.05
N PRO A 33 11.30 -13.02 7.16
CA PRO A 33 12.46 -12.22 6.78
C PRO A 33 13.06 -11.44 7.97
N ARG A 34 14.38 -11.56 8.19
CA ARG A 34 15.18 -10.95 9.28
C ARG A 34 15.04 -9.42 9.44
N ASN A 35 14.40 -8.70 8.51
CA ASN A 35 14.27 -7.24 8.51
C ASN A 35 12.89 -6.71 8.98
N SER A 36 12.02 -7.56 9.55
CA SER A 36 10.67 -7.13 9.97
C SER A 36 10.54 -6.67 11.42
N TRP A 37 11.63 -6.64 12.21
CA TRP A 37 11.61 -6.22 13.62
C TRP A 37 10.77 -4.97 13.94
N PRO A 38 10.88 -3.84 13.21
CA PRO A 38 10.10 -2.65 13.52
C PRO A 38 8.58 -2.81 13.34
N TYR A 39 8.13 -3.83 12.60
CA TYR A 39 6.72 -4.13 12.34
C TYR A 39 6.19 -5.32 13.17
N ARG A 40 6.96 -5.79 14.15
CA ARG A 40 6.50 -6.81 15.09
C ARG A 40 5.73 -6.17 16.25
N PHE A 41 4.90 -6.96 16.91
CA PHE A 41 4.04 -6.53 18.03
C PHE A 41 4.38 -7.26 19.34
N ASP A 42 5.55 -7.90 19.42
CA ASP A 42 5.89 -8.75 20.56
C ASP A 42 6.02 -7.95 21.86
N ALA A 43 6.46 -6.69 21.81
CA ALA A 43 6.55 -5.85 23.00
C ALA A 43 5.17 -5.53 23.57
N PHE A 44 4.18 -5.28 22.70
CA PHE A 44 2.80 -5.08 23.12
C PHE A 44 2.17 -6.39 23.63
N GLN A 45 2.44 -7.52 22.98
CA GLN A 45 2.03 -8.83 23.47
C GLN A 45 2.62 -9.14 24.86
N TYR A 46 3.91 -8.85 25.06
CA TYR A 46 4.60 -9.01 26.34
C TYR A 46 3.94 -8.16 27.43
N LEU A 47 3.63 -6.90 27.12
CA LEU A 47 2.95 -5.99 28.04
C LEU A 47 1.57 -6.51 28.47
N LEU A 48 0.79 -7.06 27.53
CA LEU A 48 -0.50 -7.68 27.83
C LEU A 48 -0.34 -8.92 28.72
N GLN A 49 0.68 -9.75 28.46
CA GLN A 49 0.96 -10.93 29.27
C GLN A 49 1.45 -10.57 30.68
N GLN A 50 2.31 -9.57 30.80
CA GLN A 50 2.81 -9.06 32.08
C GLN A 50 1.68 -8.51 32.95
N ASN A 51 0.67 -7.89 32.33
CA ASN A 51 -0.54 -7.42 33.02
C ASN A 51 -1.55 -8.55 33.32
N GLY A 52 -1.17 -9.82 33.14
CA GLY A 52 -1.91 -10.98 33.62
C GLY A 52 -2.77 -11.69 32.58
N LEU A 53 -2.74 -11.29 31.31
CA LEU A 53 -3.44 -12.01 30.24
C LEU A 53 -2.67 -13.26 29.80
N ARG A 54 -3.36 -14.38 29.70
CA ARG A 54 -2.82 -15.63 29.16
C ARG A 54 -3.18 -15.76 27.69
N VAL A 55 -2.18 -15.97 26.85
CA VAL A 55 -2.38 -16.14 25.41
C VAL A 55 -2.98 -17.52 25.15
N GLU A 56 -4.18 -17.52 24.58
CA GLU A 56 -4.92 -18.70 24.16
C GLU A 56 -4.81 -18.84 22.63
N PRO A 57 -4.18 -19.92 22.13
CA PRO A 57 -3.99 -20.11 20.69
C PRO A 57 -5.30 -20.42 19.97
N ASP A 58 -6.28 -21.04 20.66
CA ASP A 58 -7.59 -21.36 20.10
C ASP A 58 -8.60 -20.23 20.37
N ARG A 59 -9.02 -19.60 19.29
CA ARG A 59 -10.02 -18.53 19.29
C ARG A 59 -11.37 -18.98 19.88
N LYS A 60 -11.75 -20.25 19.75
CA LYS A 60 -13.04 -20.77 20.25
C LYS A 60 -13.16 -20.66 21.77
N ILE A 61 -12.08 -20.98 22.48
CA ILE A 61 -12.02 -20.90 23.95
C ILE A 61 -12.26 -19.47 24.44
N VAL A 62 -11.75 -18.49 23.69
CA VAL A 62 -11.89 -17.06 23.98
C VAL A 62 -13.32 -16.60 23.69
N PHE A 63 -13.93 -17.06 22.60
CA PHE A 63 -15.34 -16.80 22.30
C PHE A 63 -16.31 -17.36 23.34
N GLU A 64 -16.07 -18.57 23.85
CA GLU A 64 -16.92 -19.20 24.87
C GLU A 64 -16.89 -18.47 26.21
N SER A 65 -15.84 -17.71 26.49
CA SER A 65 -15.62 -17.03 27.77
C SER A 65 -15.46 -15.52 27.62
N ALA A 66 -16.31 -14.93 26.76
CA ALA A 66 -16.28 -13.53 26.36
C ALA A 66 -16.10 -12.52 27.52
N PRO A 67 -16.87 -12.56 28.63
CA PRO A 67 -16.72 -11.60 29.73
C PRO A 67 -15.34 -11.57 30.39
N SER A 68 -14.53 -12.61 30.21
CA SER A 68 -13.19 -12.76 30.81
C SER A 68 -12.06 -12.73 29.78
N SER A 69 -12.41 -12.39 28.53
CA SER A 69 -11.57 -12.59 27.37
C SER A 69 -11.36 -11.32 26.54
N VAL A 70 -10.21 -11.26 25.87
CA VAL A 70 -9.79 -10.20 24.96
C VAL A 70 -9.41 -10.80 23.62
N ILE A 71 -9.83 -10.17 22.53
CA ILE A 71 -9.36 -10.47 21.18
C ILE A 71 -8.62 -9.24 20.63
N VAL A 72 -7.41 -9.44 20.13
CA VAL A 72 -6.56 -8.41 19.53
C VAL A 72 -6.29 -8.77 18.08
N LEU A 73 -6.72 -7.92 17.15
CA LEU A 73 -6.57 -8.11 15.70
C LEU A 73 -5.67 -6.99 15.16
N LEU A 74 -4.47 -7.35 14.68
CA LEU A 74 -3.47 -6.40 14.21
C LEU A 74 -3.02 -6.69 12.77
N GLY A 75 -2.67 -5.63 12.05
CA GLY A 75 -2.04 -5.71 10.74
C GLY A 75 -3.04 -6.00 9.63
N LYS A 76 -2.74 -6.93 8.72
CA LYS A 76 -3.57 -7.17 7.54
C LYS A 76 -4.85 -7.90 7.93
N CYS A 77 -5.96 -7.18 7.89
CA CYS A 77 -7.29 -7.66 8.17
C CYS A 77 -8.03 -7.80 6.83
N GLU A 78 -7.61 -8.78 6.02
CA GLU A 78 -8.30 -9.13 4.78
C GLU A 78 -9.82 -9.22 5.01
N LEU A 79 -10.62 -8.87 4.00
CA LEU A 79 -12.09 -8.83 4.05
C LEU A 79 -12.67 -9.93 4.94
N PHE A 80 -13.08 -9.57 6.16
CA PHE A 80 -13.80 -10.47 7.04
C PHE A 80 -15.08 -10.91 6.34
N ASN A 81 -15.39 -12.20 6.43
CA ASN A 81 -16.70 -12.65 5.98
C ASN A 81 -17.79 -12.16 6.96
N LEU A 82 -19.04 -12.10 6.51
CA LEU A 82 -20.15 -11.61 7.34
C LEU A 82 -20.31 -12.41 8.64
N ASN A 83 -20.07 -13.73 8.58
CA ASN A 83 -20.17 -14.60 9.75
C ASN A 83 -19.11 -14.28 10.82
N GLU A 84 -17.88 -13.96 10.42
CA GLU A 84 -16.79 -13.57 11.33
C GLU A 84 -17.08 -12.23 11.99
N ILE A 85 -17.63 -11.27 11.23
CA ILE A 85 -18.07 -9.97 11.77
C ILE A 85 -19.18 -10.19 12.81
N ASP A 86 -20.14 -11.06 12.50
CA ASP A 86 -21.24 -11.40 13.40
C ASP A 86 -20.74 -12.07 14.69
N GLN A 87 -19.77 -12.99 14.59
CA GLN A 87 -19.16 -13.62 15.76
C GLN A 87 -18.38 -12.63 16.62
N LEU A 88 -17.63 -11.72 16.03
CA LEU A 88 -16.91 -10.66 16.74
C LEU A 88 -17.88 -9.68 17.42
N TYR A 89 -18.97 -9.33 16.74
CA TYR A 89 -20.02 -8.49 17.32
C TYR A 89 -20.72 -9.20 18.49
N GLU A 90 -21.06 -10.48 18.32
CA GLU A 90 -21.65 -11.30 19.38
C GLU A 90 -20.71 -11.44 20.59
N PHE A 91 -19.42 -11.61 20.36
CA PHE A 91 -18.41 -11.62 21.41
C PHE A 91 -18.41 -10.35 22.25
N VAL A 92 -18.45 -9.19 21.59
CA VAL A 92 -18.49 -7.89 22.28
C VAL A 92 -19.81 -7.72 23.03
N THR A 93 -20.95 -8.04 22.41
CA THR A 93 -22.26 -7.92 23.08
C THR A 93 -22.39 -8.85 24.29
N ARG A 94 -21.66 -9.97 24.32
CA ARG A 94 -21.53 -10.87 25.47
C ARG A 94 -20.52 -10.42 26.54
N GLY A 95 -19.94 -9.22 26.44
CA GLY A 95 -19.02 -8.66 27.43
C GLY A 95 -17.52 -8.79 27.09
N GLY A 96 -17.19 -9.27 25.89
CA GLY A 96 -15.80 -9.36 25.41
C GLY A 96 -15.19 -8.00 25.07
N LEU A 97 -13.84 -7.93 25.15
CA LEU A 97 -13.08 -6.76 24.71
C LEU A 97 -12.38 -7.05 23.38
N LEU A 98 -12.58 -6.20 22.39
CA LEU A 98 -12.04 -6.37 21.05
C LEU A 98 -11.17 -5.17 20.68
N LEU A 99 -9.90 -5.39 20.33
CA LEU A 99 -9.04 -4.37 19.73
C LEU A 99 -8.84 -4.69 18.25
N ILE A 100 -9.10 -3.73 17.37
CA ILE A 100 -8.91 -3.85 15.92
C ILE A 100 -7.99 -2.73 15.44
N ALA A 101 -6.82 -3.11 14.90
CA ALA A 101 -5.87 -2.19 14.29
C ALA A 101 -5.41 -2.70 12.90
N PRO A 102 -6.13 -2.37 11.82
CA PRO A 102 -5.85 -2.89 10.50
C PRO A 102 -4.81 -2.04 9.73
N ASP A 103 -3.95 -2.69 8.95
CA ASP A 103 -3.03 -2.06 7.98
C ASP A 103 -3.78 -1.61 6.71
N ASP A 104 -4.87 -2.31 6.39
CA ASP A 104 -5.64 -2.18 5.17
C ASP A 104 -7.07 -1.68 5.43
N ARG A 105 -7.87 -1.61 4.37
CA ARG A 105 -9.26 -1.18 4.50
C ARG A 105 -10.04 -2.20 5.31
N PHE A 106 -10.57 -1.77 6.44
CA PHE A 106 -11.51 -2.55 7.24
C PHE A 106 -12.93 -2.02 7.04
N ASN A 107 -13.83 -2.90 6.62
CA ASN A 107 -15.23 -2.58 6.39
C ASN A 107 -16.10 -3.62 7.09
N ALA A 108 -16.64 -3.27 8.24
CA ALA A 108 -17.51 -4.13 9.02
C ALA A 108 -18.68 -3.32 9.56
N THR A 109 -19.85 -3.46 8.95
CA THR A 109 -21.05 -2.66 9.26
C THR A 109 -21.39 -2.62 10.75
N LYS A 110 -21.14 -3.71 11.48
CA LYS A 110 -21.42 -3.84 12.93
C LYS A 110 -20.28 -3.46 13.87
N LEU A 111 -19.07 -3.24 13.35
CA LEU A 111 -17.87 -2.99 14.16
C LEU A 111 -17.23 -1.62 13.85
N GLY A 112 -17.46 -1.08 12.65
CA GLY A 112 -16.91 0.18 12.17
C GLY A 112 -16.19 0.04 10.83
N ASN A 113 -15.88 1.19 10.23
CA ASN A 113 -15.16 1.27 8.96
C ASN A 113 -13.89 2.11 9.13
N ILE A 114 -12.76 1.55 8.72
CA ILE A 114 -11.45 2.20 8.73
C ILE A 114 -10.96 2.29 7.29
N PHE A 115 -10.62 3.50 6.87
CA PHE A 115 -9.98 3.72 5.58
C PHE A 115 -8.46 3.70 5.74
N PRO A 116 -7.74 3.00 4.84
CA PRO A 116 -6.31 2.85 4.96
C PRO A 116 -5.60 4.15 4.61
N GLY A 117 -4.40 4.31 5.16
CA GLY A 117 -3.48 5.38 4.81
C GLY A 117 -2.79 5.19 3.45
N PRO A 118 -1.78 6.02 3.14
CA PRO A 118 -1.20 7.03 4.03
C PRO A 118 -2.01 8.33 4.04
N VAL A 119 -2.24 8.87 5.23
CA VAL A 119 -2.59 10.28 5.39
C VAL A 119 -1.32 11.12 5.35
N LEU A 120 -1.35 12.20 4.57
CA LEU A 120 -0.21 13.11 4.38
C LEU A 120 -0.51 14.51 4.93
N THR A 121 0.49 15.21 5.44
CA THR A 121 0.41 16.65 5.77
C THR A 121 1.51 17.45 5.09
N ASN A 122 1.20 18.68 4.70
CA ASN A 122 2.21 19.64 4.24
C ASN A 122 2.64 20.62 5.35
N VAL A 123 2.02 20.56 6.53
CA VAL A 123 2.34 21.42 7.67
C VAL A 123 3.51 20.81 8.42
N GLN A 124 4.64 21.54 8.48
CA GLN A 124 5.88 21.00 9.06
C GLN A 124 5.77 20.69 10.56
N SER A 125 4.93 21.41 11.32
CA SER A 125 4.70 21.12 12.75
C SER A 125 4.01 19.79 13.00
N ASP A 126 3.30 19.27 12.00
CA ASP A 126 2.53 18.03 12.10
C ASP A 126 3.34 16.84 11.56
N GLN A 127 4.58 17.07 11.09
CA GLN A 127 5.46 16.06 10.51
C GLN A 127 6.48 15.57 11.53
N PHE A 128 6.55 14.27 11.72
CA PHE A 128 7.64 13.66 12.48
C PHE A 128 8.87 13.52 11.59
N GLN A 129 10.00 14.12 12.00
CA GLN A 129 11.27 14.08 11.26
C GLN A 129 11.13 14.51 9.78
N GLU A 130 10.28 15.48 9.48
CA GLU A 130 10.01 16.01 8.13
C GLU A 130 9.38 15.00 7.15
N TYR A 131 8.96 13.82 7.62
CA TYR A 131 8.20 12.87 6.82
C TYR A 131 6.74 13.30 6.74
N ARG A 132 6.22 13.44 5.51
CA ARG A 132 4.84 13.91 5.28
C ARG A 132 3.78 12.89 5.69
N ASP A 133 4.15 11.62 5.68
CA ASP A 133 3.31 10.47 6.00
C ASP A 133 3.52 9.93 7.42
N CYS A 134 4.44 10.52 8.19
CA CYS A 134 4.57 10.27 9.62
C CYS A 134 4.03 11.47 10.40
N LEU A 135 2.86 11.31 11.01
CA LEU A 135 2.10 12.42 11.57
C LEU A 135 2.29 12.50 13.08
N ILE A 136 2.44 13.72 13.58
CA ILE A 136 2.34 14.05 15.00
C ILE A 136 0.88 14.35 15.31
N ILE A 137 0.26 13.51 16.13
CA ILE A 137 -1.12 13.67 16.60
C ILE A 137 -1.09 14.39 17.95
N SER A 138 -1.39 15.69 17.94
CA SER A 138 -1.47 16.53 19.14
C SER A 138 -2.89 16.74 19.65
N LYS A 139 -3.90 16.49 18.80
CA LYS A 139 -5.32 16.59 19.17
C LYS A 139 -5.73 15.28 19.83
N ILE A 140 -5.66 15.27 21.16
CA ILE A 140 -5.93 14.11 22.02
C ILE A 140 -6.95 14.50 23.10
N ALA A 141 -7.91 13.61 23.36
CA ALA A 141 -8.93 13.79 24.39
C ALA A 141 -8.28 13.72 25.78
N LYS A 142 -8.54 14.70 26.65
CA LYS A 142 -7.94 14.75 27.99
C LYS A 142 -8.87 14.30 29.10
N ASP A 143 -10.14 14.17 28.79
CA ASP A 143 -11.24 13.78 29.65
C ASP A 143 -11.39 12.26 29.80
N HIS A 144 -10.76 11.47 28.92
CA HIS A 144 -10.82 10.01 28.96
C HIS A 144 -9.59 9.40 29.66
N SER A 145 -9.79 8.39 30.52
CA SER A 145 -8.73 7.75 31.31
C SER A 145 -7.57 7.22 30.45
N MET A 146 -7.88 6.57 29.32
CA MET A 146 -6.87 6.05 28.39
C MET A 146 -5.99 7.12 27.70
N SER A 147 -6.39 8.39 27.72
CA SER A 147 -5.69 9.45 26.96
C SER A 147 -5.34 10.70 27.80
N ALA A 148 -5.74 10.73 29.07
CA ALA A 148 -5.53 11.87 29.97
C ALA A 148 -4.04 12.29 30.10
N GLY A 149 -3.12 11.32 30.07
CA GLY A 149 -1.68 11.56 30.17
C GLY A 149 -0.92 11.76 28.86
N LEU A 150 -1.57 11.59 27.69
CA LEU A 150 -0.89 11.57 26.39
C LEU A 150 -0.85 12.96 25.76
N GLU A 151 0.33 13.51 25.48
CA GLU A 151 0.49 14.83 24.84
C GLU A 151 0.58 14.72 23.32
N SER A 152 1.30 13.73 22.81
CA SER A 152 1.45 13.53 21.37
C SER A 152 1.68 12.07 21.00
N LEU A 153 1.06 11.63 19.91
CA LEU A 153 1.30 10.30 19.33
C LEU A 153 1.96 10.42 17.96
N ILE A 154 2.83 9.47 17.64
CA ILE A 154 3.53 9.45 16.35
C ILE A 154 2.97 8.30 15.52
N CYS A 155 2.24 8.63 14.47
CA CYS A 155 1.68 7.68 13.54
C CYS A 155 2.58 7.51 12.31
N ASN A 156 2.61 6.31 11.72
CA ASN A 156 3.37 6.00 10.51
C ASN A 156 2.41 5.49 9.42
N ARG A 157 2.13 6.35 8.43
CA ARG A 157 1.21 6.07 7.31
C ARG A 157 -0.21 5.73 7.77
N SER A 158 -0.69 6.42 8.82
CA SER A 158 -2.02 6.24 9.43
C SER A 158 -3.16 6.21 8.43
N GLY A 159 -4.16 5.36 8.71
CA GLY A 159 -5.52 5.49 8.18
C GLY A 159 -6.37 6.45 9.01
N TRP A 160 -7.69 6.34 8.87
CA TRP A 160 -8.66 7.02 9.73
C TRP A 160 -9.96 6.24 9.86
N ILE A 161 -10.65 6.44 10.98
CA ILE A 161 -11.96 5.85 11.25
C ILE A 161 -13.01 6.68 10.50
N HIS A 162 -13.69 6.05 9.56
CA HIS A 162 -14.66 6.70 8.67
C HIS A 162 -16.06 6.75 9.27
N SER A 163 -16.53 5.61 9.80
CA SER A 163 -17.85 5.46 10.39
C SER A 163 -17.83 4.46 11.54
N LYS A 164 -18.73 4.65 12.49
CA LYS A 164 -18.88 3.85 13.70
C LYS A 164 -20.36 3.43 13.82
N PRO A 165 -20.66 2.17 14.20
CA PRO A 165 -22.04 1.70 14.36
C PRO A 165 -22.76 2.46 15.49
N PRO A 166 -24.04 2.84 15.32
CA PRO A 166 -24.79 3.59 16.33
C PRO A 166 -25.16 2.78 17.59
N GLU A 167 -25.00 1.46 17.56
CA GLU A 167 -25.38 0.55 18.66
C GLU A 167 -24.43 0.58 19.87
N MET A 168 -23.34 1.36 19.80
CA MET A 168 -22.33 1.49 20.86
C MET A 168 -22.13 2.96 21.23
N ASP A 169 -21.75 3.20 22.49
CA ASP A 169 -21.40 4.52 22.98
C ASP A 169 -19.94 4.82 22.62
N TRP A 170 -19.73 5.68 21.62
CA TRP A 170 -18.41 5.96 21.07
C TRP A 170 -17.75 7.19 21.68
N SER A 171 -16.53 7.01 22.16
CA SER A 171 -15.61 8.07 22.58
C SER A 171 -14.40 8.11 21.63
N ASP A 172 -14.21 9.24 20.96
CA ASP A 172 -13.02 9.47 20.13
C ASP A 172 -11.87 9.99 21.00
N LEU A 173 -10.70 9.38 20.90
CA LEU A 173 -9.56 9.68 21.77
C LEU A 173 -8.50 10.54 21.08
N CYS A 174 -8.30 10.34 19.78
CA CYS A 174 -7.23 10.97 19.02
C CYS A 174 -7.72 11.33 17.62
N TRP A 175 -7.37 12.50 17.11
CA TRP A 175 -7.82 12.99 15.79
C TRP A 175 -6.65 13.42 14.90
N LEU A 176 -6.78 13.13 13.61
CA LEU A 176 -5.86 13.65 12.60
C LEU A 176 -5.90 15.18 12.56
N PRO A 177 -4.77 15.82 12.19
CA PRO A 177 -4.75 17.26 11.95
C PRO A 177 -5.75 17.70 10.87
N ASP A 178 -6.19 18.96 10.95
CA ASP A 178 -7.15 19.53 10.01
C ASP A 178 -6.54 19.74 8.62
N ASN A 179 -5.21 19.82 8.52
CA ASN A 179 -4.46 20.12 7.28
C ASN A 179 -3.86 18.88 6.62
N CYS A 180 -4.65 17.81 6.55
CA CYS A 180 -4.24 16.52 6.00
C CYS A 180 -4.81 16.23 4.59
N PHE A 181 -4.21 15.26 3.91
CA PHE A 181 -4.63 14.68 2.65
C PHE A 181 -4.77 13.15 2.79
N PRO A 182 -5.81 12.53 2.22
CA PRO A 182 -6.88 13.13 1.43
C PRO A 182 -7.81 14.04 2.27
N ALA A 183 -8.58 14.92 1.63
CA ALA A 183 -9.43 15.88 2.35
C ALA A 183 -10.47 15.19 3.26
N THR A 184 -10.84 13.95 2.94
CA THR A 184 -11.76 13.11 3.72
C THR A 184 -11.20 12.62 5.05
N SER A 185 -9.89 12.70 5.28
CA SER A 185 -9.25 12.29 6.54
C SER A 185 -9.06 13.43 7.54
N ARG A 186 -9.29 14.69 7.12
CA ARG A 186 -9.07 15.88 7.96
C ARG A 186 -9.95 15.85 9.21
N GLY A 187 -9.33 16.03 10.37
CA GLY A 187 -10.03 16.03 11.65
C GLY A 187 -10.72 14.71 12.01
N LYS A 188 -10.44 13.62 11.28
CA LYS A 188 -11.06 12.31 11.54
C LYS A 188 -10.36 11.59 12.69
N PRO A 189 -11.11 10.77 13.45
CA PRO A 189 -10.51 10.01 14.54
C PRO A 189 -9.55 8.94 14.03
N VAL A 190 -8.44 8.78 14.75
CA VAL A 190 -7.46 7.70 14.59
C VAL A 190 -7.73 6.58 15.59
N ILE A 191 -8.14 6.95 16.81
CA ILE A 191 -8.44 6.01 17.89
C ILE A 191 -9.83 6.32 18.42
N SER A 192 -10.68 5.30 18.51
CA SER A 192 -12.01 5.39 19.11
C SER A 192 -12.28 4.18 19.99
N LEU A 193 -12.92 4.41 21.13
CA LEU A 193 -13.49 3.38 22.00
C LEU A 193 -15.00 3.35 21.82
N GLY A 194 -15.58 2.17 21.60
CA GLY A 194 -17.02 1.94 21.59
C GLY A 194 -17.40 1.00 22.71
N GLU A 195 -18.19 1.46 23.67
CA GLU A 195 -18.66 0.65 24.80
C GLU A 195 -20.07 0.12 24.55
N TYR A 196 -20.32 -1.12 24.98
CA TYR A 196 -21.63 -1.75 24.97
C TYR A 196 -22.18 -1.78 26.40
N GLY A 197 -22.87 -0.70 26.79
CA GLY A 197 -23.19 -0.37 28.17
C GLY A 197 -24.01 -1.42 28.96
N THR A 198 -24.63 -2.40 28.32
CA THR A 198 -25.42 -3.43 29.01
C THR A 198 -24.62 -4.63 29.51
N SER A 199 -23.47 -4.95 28.89
CA SER A 199 -22.68 -6.14 29.21
C SER A 199 -21.24 -5.86 29.61
N GLY A 200 -20.80 -4.60 29.53
CA GLY A 200 -19.42 -4.21 29.81
C GLY A 200 -18.42 -4.71 28.76
N GLY A 201 -18.91 -5.06 27.57
CA GLY A 201 -18.07 -5.32 26.40
C GLY A 201 -17.71 -4.03 25.69
N ALA A 202 -16.58 -4.01 25.00
CA ALA A 202 -16.12 -2.81 24.31
C ALA A 202 -15.24 -3.14 23.09
N ILE A 203 -15.15 -2.19 22.18
CA ILE A 203 -14.32 -2.23 20.98
C ILE A 203 -13.38 -1.04 20.98
N VAL A 204 -12.09 -1.29 20.79
CA VAL A 204 -11.09 -0.26 20.49
C VAL A 204 -10.75 -0.35 19.00
N LEU A 205 -11.00 0.73 18.27
CA LEU A 205 -10.58 0.88 16.88
C LEU A 205 -9.33 1.76 16.83
N ILE A 206 -8.28 1.29 16.15
CA ILE A 206 -7.05 2.03 15.92
C ILE A 206 -6.77 2.01 14.42
N ALA A 207 -6.80 3.17 13.77
CA ALA A 207 -6.60 3.26 12.32
C ALA A 207 -5.14 3.14 11.88
N ASP A 208 -4.21 3.03 12.82
CA ASP A 208 -2.78 2.84 12.59
C ASP A 208 -2.20 1.80 13.57
N PRO A 209 -2.05 0.53 13.16
CA PRO A 209 -1.44 -0.48 14.01
C PRO A 209 0.02 -0.17 14.35
N SER A 210 0.72 0.66 13.56
CA SER A 210 2.11 0.97 13.84
C SER A 210 2.30 1.61 15.22
N LEU A 211 1.28 2.28 15.79
CA LEU A 211 1.31 2.79 17.17
C LEU A 211 1.66 1.72 18.22
N LEU A 212 1.38 0.45 17.93
CA LEU A 212 1.64 -0.69 18.82
C LEU A 212 2.87 -1.51 18.40
N SER A 213 3.57 -1.13 17.34
CA SER A 213 4.71 -1.89 16.83
C SER A 213 5.99 -1.61 17.63
N ASN A 214 6.84 -2.63 17.77
CA ASN A 214 8.08 -2.57 18.54
C ASN A 214 8.97 -1.37 18.15
N GLY A 215 8.97 -0.98 16.87
CA GLY A 215 9.75 0.14 16.37
C GLY A 215 9.18 1.51 16.74
N MET A 216 7.86 1.63 16.86
CA MET A 216 7.16 2.91 17.03
C MET A 216 6.81 3.22 18.48
N LEU A 217 6.82 2.23 19.38
CA LEU A 217 6.56 2.43 20.82
C LEU A 217 7.51 3.45 21.46
N TRP A 218 8.70 3.66 20.89
CA TRP A 218 9.73 4.56 21.41
C TRP A 218 9.56 6.03 21.00
N PHE A 219 8.55 6.36 20.18
CA PHE A 219 8.34 7.71 19.67
C PHE A 219 7.06 8.34 20.21
N GLY A 220 7.13 9.63 20.56
CA GLY A 220 6.03 10.34 21.25
C GLY A 220 5.61 9.60 22.53
N ASP A 221 4.30 9.61 22.80
CA ASP A 221 3.69 8.91 23.92
C ASP A 221 3.07 7.56 23.50
N ASN A 222 3.57 6.96 22.41
CA ASN A 222 3.05 5.69 21.89
C ASN A 222 3.16 4.55 22.94
N SER A 223 4.23 4.53 23.73
CA SER A 223 4.39 3.59 24.86
C SER A 223 3.36 3.84 25.96
N GLY A 224 3.07 5.10 26.29
CA GLY A 224 2.03 5.48 27.25
C GLY A 224 0.64 5.02 26.81
N LEU A 225 0.33 5.19 25.51
CA LEU A 225 -0.91 4.66 24.93
C LEU A 225 -0.97 3.12 25.04
N ALA A 226 0.13 2.43 24.73
CA ALA A 226 0.19 0.97 24.82
C ALA A 226 -0.04 0.47 26.25
N VAL A 227 0.53 1.16 27.26
CA VAL A 227 0.29 0.87 28.68
C VAL A 227 -1.17 1.09 29.05
N ALA A 228 -1.74 2.25 28.72
CA ALA A 228 -3.13 2.56 29.00
C ALA A 228 -4.11 1.57 28.33
N LEU A 229 -3.82 1.16 27.09
CA LEU A 229 -4.57 0.11 26.40
C LEU A 229 -4.42 -1.24 27.09
N ALA A 230 -3.22 -1.62 27.51
CA ALA A 230 -3.02 -2.87 28.23
C ALA A 230 -3.77 -2.90 29.56
N GLU A 231 -3.74 -1.82 30.35
CA GLU A 231 -4.53 -1.67 31.58
C GLU A 231 -6.03 -1.78 31.32
N PHE A 232 -6.52 -1.10 30.28
CA PHE A 232 -7.92 -1.19 29.87
C PHE A 232 -8.31 -2.63 29.48
N LEU A 233 -7.51 -3.28 28.63
CA LEU A 233 -7.80 -4.62 28.13
C LEU A 233 -7.67 -5.70 29.21
N THR A 234 -6.84 -5.49 30.22
CA THR A 234 -6.62 -6.45 31.33
C THR A 234 -7.64 -6.30 32.45
N SER A 235 -8.40 -5.20 32.49
CA SER A 235 -9.39 -4.91 33.53
C SER A 235 -10.43 -6.04 33.67
N ASN A 236 -10.25 -6.90 34.68
CA ASN A 236 -11.04 -8.11 34.95
C ASN A 236 -11.02 -9.18 33.84
N ARG A 237 -9.99 -9.18 32.99
CA ARG A 237 -9.83 -10.18 31.91
C ARG A 237 -8.61 -11.06 32.19
N ARG A 238 -8.64 -12.30 31.69
CA ARG A 238 -7.58 -13.30 31.93
C ARG A 238 -7.11 -14.01 30.67
N LYS A 239 -7.92 -14.04 29.62
CA LYS A 239 -7.61 -14.74 28.36
C LYS A 239 -7.42 -13.75 27.24
N LEU A 240 -6.43 -14.01 26.39
CA LEU A 240 -6.07 -13.19 25.24
C LEU A 240 -5.94 -14.06 24.01
N HIS A 241 -6.66 -13.72 22.94
CA HIS A 241 -6.34 -14.20 21.60
C HIS A 241 -5.73 -13.06 20.80
N ILE A 242 -4.57 -13.27 20.19
CA ILE A 242 -3.90 -12.27 19.36
C ILE A 242 -3.67 -12.81 17.95
N GLU A 243 -4.19 -12.09 16.96
CA GLU A 243 -4.00 -12.37 15.55
C GLU A 243 -3.22 -11.21 14.90
N VAL A 244 -2.12 -11.55 14.22
CA VAL A 244 -1.35 -10.60 13.42
C VAL A 244 -1.36 -11.06 11.97
N HIS A 245 -1.86 -10.21 11.07
CA HIS A 245 -2.11 -10.58 9.66
C HIS A 245 -2.95 -11.87 9.52
N ARG A 246 -4.00 -12.02 10.35
CA ARG A 246 -4.86 -13.22 10.44
C ARG A 246 -4.15 -14.52 10.81
N LYS A 247 -2.94 -14.44 11.35
CA LYS A 247 -2.23 -15.60 11.89
C LYS A 247 -2.19 -15.46 13.40
N SER A 248 -2.60 -16.52 14.09
CA SER A 248 -2.42 -16.61 15.53
C SER A 248 -0.93 -16.42 15.84
N GLN A 249 -0.61 -15.44 16.67
CA GLN A 249 0.76 -15.21 17.06
C GLN A 249 1.18 -16.34 18.02
N PRO A 250 2.39 -16.91 17.84
CA PRO A 250 2.89 -17.91 18.78
C PRO A 250 2.96 -17.28 20.18
N VAL A 251 2.75 -18.12 21.20
CA VAL A 251 2.95 -17.72 22.59
C VAL A 251 4.43 -17.34 22.73
N VAL A 252 4.70 -16.07 22.98
CA VAL A 252 6.01 -15.66 23.49
C VAL A 252 6.06 -16.24 24.91
N GLN A 253 6.91 -17.25 25.10
CA GLN A 253 7.18 -17.75 26.44
C GLN A 253 7.94 -16.64 27.16
N LEU A 254 7.32 -16.09 28.20
CA LEU A 254 8.05 -15.35 29.20
C LEU A 254 9.02 -16.37 29.80
N GLU A 255 10.29 -16.36 29.37
CA GLU A 255 11.34 -16.84 30.27
C GLU A 255 11.12 -16.07 31.55
N GLU A 256 10.94 -16.83 32.63
CA GLU A 256 10.63 -16.34 33.96
C GLU A 256 11.68 -15.30 34.33
N VAL A 257 11.40 -14.03 34.01
CA VAL A 257 12.21 -12.91 34.45
C VAL A 257 12.00 -12.92 35.94
N GLU A 258 12.99 -13.51 36.62
CA GLU A 258 13.14 -13.60 38.06
C GLU A 258 12.52 -12.34 38.66
N GLN A 259 11.39 -12.52 39.36
CA GLN A 259 10.62 -11.42 39.93
C GLN A 259 11.58 -10.60 40.77
N LEU A 260 12.01 -9.45 40.23
CA LEU A 260 12.75 -8.48 41.01
C LEU A 260 11.85 -8.15 42.21
N PRO A 261 12.35 -8.33 43.44
CA PRO A 261 11.53 -8.19 44.63
C PRO A 261 10.90 -6.80 44.62
N ALA A 262 9.58 -6.77 44.81
CA ALA A 262 8.87 -5.55 45.14
C ALA A 262 9.49 -5.00 46.42
N ASP A 263 10.24 -3.90 46.34
CA ASP A 263 10.01 -2.66 47.12
C ASP A 263 11.15 -1.65 46.93
N ASN A 264 10.80 -0.37 47.07
CA ASN A 264 11.63 0.84 47.11
C ASN A 264 11.96 1.51 45.78
N SER A 265 11.12 2.48 45.41
CA SER A 265 11.48 3.59 44.53
C SER A 265 12.54 4.49 45.20
N PRO A 266 13.72 4.72 44.60
CA PRO A 266 14.55 5.87 44.95
C PRO A 266 14.31 6.98 43.92
N THR A 267 13.96 8.15 44.43
CA THR A 267 13.56 9.37 43.71
C THR A 267 14.71 10.09 42.98
N ASP A 268 15.77 9.41 42.55
CA ASP A 268 16.77 10.01 41.67
C ASP A 268 17.57 8.90 40.99
N GLN A 269 17.35 8.67 39.69
CA GLN A 269 18.18 7.78 38.91
C GLN A 269 19.50 8.50 38.57
N PRO A 270 20.67 8.06 39.07
CA PRO A 270 21.93 8.60 38.60
C PRO A 270 22.13 8.16 37.16
N ARG A 271 22.33 9.12 36.25
CA ARG A 271 22.69 8.81 34.86
C ARG A 271 23.92 7.88 34.85
N PRO A 272 23.88 6.76 34.13
CA PRO A 272 25.02 5.85 34.09
C PRO A 272 26.23 6.57 33.48
N LYS A 273 27.40 6.36 34.09
CA LYS A 273 28.66 6.89 33.57
C LYS A 273 28.92 6.29 32.17
N TRP A 274 29.53 7.07 31.28
CA TRP A 274 29.80 6.67 29.90
C TRP A 274 30.54 5.34 29.78
N ASP A 275 31.41 5.03 30.74
CA ASP A 275 32.17 3.79 30.76
C ASP A 275 31.28 2.56 30.97
N THR A 276 30.21 2.67 31.76
CA THR A 276 29.24 1.57 31.93
C THR A 276 28.37 1.39 30.69
N LEU A 277 28.01 2.47 29.99
CA LEU A 277 27.30 2.36 28.70
C LEU A 277 28.15 1.71 27.61
N LEU A 278 29.45 2.01 27.56
CA LEU A 278 30.38 1.39 26.62
C LEU A 278 30.65 -0.08 26.95
N GLN A 279 30.71 -0.45 28.23
CA GLN A 279 30.82 -1.84 28.64
C GLN A 279 29.57 -2.64 28.31
N VAL A 280 28.38 -2.07 28.53
CA VAL A 280 27.10 -2.70 28.14
C VAL A 280 26.97 -2.81 26.62
N ALA A 281 27.39 -1.80 25.86
CA ALA A 281 27.40 -1.86 24.40
C ALA A 281 28.40 -2.90 23.85
N ASN A 282 29.58 -3.01 24.46
CA ASN A 282 30.56 -4.04 24.09
C ASN A 282 30.12 -5.45 24.50
N HIS A 283 29.44 -5.59 25.63
CA HIS A 283 28.84 -6.85 26.06
C HIS A 283 27.71 -7.26 25.12
N ALA A 284 26.81 -6.33 24.76
CA ALA A 284 25.75 -6.57 23.79
C ALA A 284 26.29 -6.90 22.39
N LEU A 285 27.39 -6.27 21.97
CA LEU A 285 28.09 -6.63 20.73
C LEU A 285 28.71 -8.04 20.80
N GLN A 286 29.28 -8.43 21.94
CA GLN A 286 29.84 -9.76 22.16
C GLN A 286 28.75 -10.85 22.25
N GLU A 287 27.61 -10.57 22.87
CA GLU A 287 26.45 -11.47 22.90
C GLU A 287 25.73 -11.54 21.54
N SER A 288 25.76 -10.47 20.74
CA SER A 288 25.18 -10.46 19.39
C SER A 288 25.97 -11.27 18.36
N VAL A 289 27.21 -11.63 18.67
CA VAL A 289 28.09 -12.45 17.82
C VAL A 289 28.39 -13.76 18.55
N ASP A 290 27.37 -14.60 18.68
CA ASP A 290 27.48 -15.89 19.37
C ASP A 290 28.49 -16.82 18.65
N PRO A 291 29.68 -17.12 19.23
CA PRO A 291 30.78 -17.84 18.56
C PRO A 291 30.39 -19.26 18.11
N ARG A 292 29.28 -19.76 18.63
CA ARG A 292 28.69 -21.06 18.25
C ARG A 292 28.13 -21.06 16.84
N THR A 293 27.63 -19.93 16.33
CA THR A 293 27.16 -19.82 14.94
C THR A 293 28.31 -19.89 13.95
N ILE A 294 29.41 -19.16 14.18
CA ILE A 294 30.61 -19.23 13.32
C ILE A 294 31.19 -20.66 13.29
N ASN A 295 31.24 -21.35 14.43
CA ASN A 295 31.70 -22.73 14.49
C ASN A 295 30.70 -23.73 13.86
N GLN A 296 29.39 -23.44 13.86
CA GLN A 296 28.38 -24.25 13.17
C GLN A 296 28.43 -24.02 11.64
N GLU A 297 28.58 -22.78 11.17
CA GLU A 297 28.79 -22.45 9.76
C GLU A 297 30.09 -23.08 9.22
N LEU A 298 31.18 -23.06 9.99
CA LEU A 298 32.44 -23.73 9.64
C LEU A 298 32.36 -25.26 9.71
N ARG A 299 31.46 -25.82 10.54
CA ARG A 299 31.15 -27.26 10.57
C ARG A 299 30.31 -27.70 9.37
N ASN A 300 29.44 -26.81 8.89
CA ASN A 300 28.50 -27.08 7.80
C ASN A 300 29.08 -26.79 6.41
N GLN A 301 30.32 -26.31 6.31
CA GLN A 301 31.03 -26.32 5.03
C GLN A 301 31.30 -27.77 4.60
N PRO A 302 30.81 -28.21 3.43
CA PRO A 302 30.96 -29.60 3.01
C PRO A 302 32.44 -29.89 2.74
N ARG A 303 33.03 -30.76 3.58
CA ARG A 303 34.45 -31.14 3.54
C ARG A 303 34.85 -31.98 2.32
N GLU A 304 33.93 -32.24 1.40
CA GLU A 304 34.16 -33.03 0.19
C GLU A 304 33.81 -32.27 -1.10
N PHE A 305 34.47 -31.13 -1.32
CA PHE A 305 34.44 -30.51 -2.65
C PHE A 305 35.34 -31.31 -3.60
N LYS A 306 34.74 -32.07 -4.51
CA LYS A 306 35.48 -32.86 -5.52
C LYS A 306 36.36 -31.93 -6.39
N PRO A 307 37.66 -32.23 -6.58
CA PRO A 307 38.62 -31.32 -7.23
C PRO A 307 38.25 -30.96 -8.69
N ARG A 308 37.44 -31.79 -9.35
CA ARG A 308 36.90 -31.51 -10.68
C ARG A 308 36.01 -30.25 -10.72
N ASN A 309 35.27 -29.98 -9.64
CA ASN A 309 34.42 -28.80 -9.54
C ASN A 309 35.23 -27.52 -9.28
N TYR A 310 36.41 -27.64 -8.67
CA TYR A 310 37.35 -26.53 -8.46
C TYR A 310 37.94 -26.03 -9.77
N ILE A 311 38.32 -26.97 -10.65
CA ILE A 311 38.85 -26.63 -11.97
C ILE A 311 37.76 -25.97 -12.83
N ALA A 312 36.52 -26.48 -12.80
CA ALA A 312 35.41 -25.88 -13.54
C ALA A 312 35.06 -24.46 -13.05
N THR A 313 35.13 -24.20 -11.74
CA THR A 313 34.92 -22.86 -11.17
C THR A 313 36.06 -21.90 -11.51
N ILE A 314 37.31 -22.36 -11.53
CA ILE A 314 38.44 -21.56 -11.99
C ILE A 314 38.32 -21.20 -13.47
N TRP A 315 37.95 -22.15 -14.33
CA TRP A 315 37.77 -21.89 -15.76
C TRP A 315 36.62 -20.94 -16.04
N SER A 316 35.51 -21.04 -15.29
CA SER A 316 34.39 -20.08 -15.43
C SER A 316 34.76 -18.68 -14.95
N MET A 317 35.53 -18.55 -13.87
CA MET A 317 36.11 -17.25 -13.45
C MET A 317 37.03 -16.65 -14.53
N LEU A 318 37.92 -17.46 -15.11
CA LEU A 318 38.81 -17.01 -16.19
C LEU A 318 38.05 -16.62 -17.46
N ALA A 319 37.02 -17.38 -17.83
CA ALA A 319 36.15 -17.06 -18.96
C ALA A 319 35.40 -15.73 -18.73
N LEU A 320 34.89 -15.51 -17.52
CA LEU A 320 34.22 -14.27 -17.15
C LEU A 320 35.16 -13.06 -17.23
N LEU A 321 36.40 -13.20 -16.74
CA LEU A 321 37.45 -12.19 -16.86
C LEU A 321 37.81 -11.90 -18.32
N GLY A 322 37.89 -12.94 -19.16
CA GLY A 322 38.10 -12.77 -20.60
C GLY A 322 36.99 -11.98 -21.27
N ILE A 323 35.72 -12.30 -20.97
CA ILE A 323 34.55 -11.60 -21.52
C ILE A 323 34.55 -10.13 -21.07
N THR A 324 34.79 -9.86 -19.79
CA THR A 324 34.85 -8.47 -19.29
C THR A 324 36.00 -7.69 -19.92
N ALA A 325 37.17 -8.30 -20.11
CA ALA A 325 38.30 -7.66 -20.79
C ALA A 325 37.96 -7.31 -22.25
N VAL A 326 37.32 -8.22 -23.00
CA VAL A 326 36.85 -7.96 -24.37
C VAL A 326 35.81 -6.83 -24.40
N LEU A 327 34.85 -6.85 -23.46
CA LEU A 327 33.81 -5.82 -23.37
C LEU A 327 34.42 -4.44 -23.11
N LEU A 328 35.37 -4.35 -22.18
CA LEU A 328 36.11 -3.12 -21.88
C LEU A 328 36.94 -2.64 -23.08
N ASN A 329 37.52 -3.56 -23.86
CA ASN A 329 38.26 -3.20 -25.07
C ASN A 329 37.34 -2.69 -26.19
N LEU A 330 36.13 -3.24 -26.30
CA LEU A 330 35.10 -2.76 -27.22
C LEU A 330 34.57 -1.38 -26.80
N LEU A 331 34.41 -1.13 -25.51
CA LEU A 331 34.01 0.17 -24.94
C LEU A 331 35.06 1.26 -25.12
N LYS A 332 36.36 0.89 -25.15
CA LYS A 332 37.47 1.83 -25.40
C LYS A 332 37.61 2.21 -26.88
N ARG A 333 37.00 1.48 -27.81
CA ARG A 333 36.97 1.88 -29.22
C ARG A 333 35.93 3.00 -29.40
N PRO A 334 36.29 4.14 -30.02
CA PRO A 334 35.30 5.17 -30.35
C PRO A 334 34.27 4.55 -31.31
N THR A 335 33.02 4.46 -30.86
CA THR A 335 31.95 3.84 -31.65
C THR A 335 31.57 4.76 -32.81
N PRO A 336 31.52 4.29 -34.07
CA PRO A 336 31.05 5.08 -35.21
C PRO A 336 29.52 5.30 -35.20
N PHE A 337 28.81 4.88 -34.16
CA PHE A 337 27.34 4.82 -34.10
C PHE A 337 26.67 6.05 -33.45
N ALA A 338 27.39 7.13 -33.16
CA ALA A 338 26.82 8.32 -32.55
C ALA A 338 25.82 9.11 -33.45
N ALA A 339 25.61 8.71 -34.71
CA ALA A 339 24.81 9.47 -35.67
C ALA A 339 23.29 9.16 -35.71
N PHE A 340 22.78 8.14 -35.02
CA PHE A 340 21.39 7.68 -35.22
C PHE A 340 20.54 7.45 -33.96
N LEU A 341 20.76 8.22 -32.88
CA LEU A 341 19.77 8.27 -31.80
C LEU A 341 18.93 9.55 -31.95
N PRO A 342 17.64 9.46 -32.34
CA PRO A 342 16.79 10.63 -32.42
C PRO A 342 16.68 11.25 -31.03
N THR A 343 17.03 12.54 -30.93
CA THR A 343 16.95 13.32 -29.71
C THR A 343 15.58 13.18 -29.07
N ARG A 344 15.53 12.63 -27.86
CA ARG A 344 14.29 12.43 -27.08
C ARG A 344 13.70 13.81 -26.76
N ARG A 345 12.67 14.23 -27.51
CA ARG A 345 11.94 15.48 -27.22
C ARG A 345 11.25 15.35 -25.86
N MET A 346 11.50 16.30 -24.97
CA MET A 346 10.78 16.43 -23.70
C MET A 346 9.29 16.63 -23.99
N LYS A 347 8.45 15.72 -23.48
CA LYS A 347 6.99 15.84 -23.57
C LYS A 347 6.52 16.86 -22.53
N THR A 348 5.71 17.81 -22.98
CA THR A 348 5.23 18.92 -22.14
C THR A 348 4.11 18.46 -21.21
N GLY A 349 3.83 19.18 -20.12
CA GLY A 349 2.72 18.86 -19.21
C GLY A 349 1.35 18.73 -19.90
N ARG A 350 1.17 19.40 -21.05
CA ARG A 350 0.00 19.21 -21.93
C ARG A 350 -0.07 17.82 -22.55
N ASP A 351 1.05 17.21 -22.89
CA ASP A 351 1.11 15.84 -23.43
C ASP A 351 0.81 14.80 -22.36
N LEU A 352 1.22 15.05 -21.11
CA LEU A 352 0.87 14.21 -19.96
C LEU A 352 -0.63 14.30 -19.63
N VAL A 353 -1.21 15.50 -19.65
CA VAL A 353 -2.66 15.69 -19.44
C VAL A 353 -3.49 15.09 -20.59
N ARG A 354 -2.97 15.07 -21.82
CA ARG A 354 -3.60 14.33 -22.92
C ARG A 354 -3.52 12.82 -22.72
N ALA A 355 -2.40 12.29 -22.25
CA ALA A 355 -2.23 10.87 -21.96
C ALA A 355 -3.07 10.39 -20.77
N ALA A 356 -3.34 11.27 -19.79
CA ALA A 356 -4.09 10.95 -18.57
C ALA A 356 -5.63 11.02 -18.73
N ARG A 357 -6.17 11.39 -19.90
CA ARG A 357 -7.63 11.35 -20.12
C ARG A 357 -8.10 9.90 -20.24
N PRO A 358 -9.23 9.52 -19.61
CA PRO A 358 -9.80 8.19 -19.79
C PRO A 358 -10.02 7.92 -21.28
N ILE A 359 -9.66 6.71 -21.72
CA ILE A 359 -9.64 6.28 -23.12
C ILE A 359 -10.96 6.61 -23.83
N GLU A 360 -12.09 6.48 -23.13
CA GLU A 360 -13.44 6.79 -23.63
C GLU A 360 -13.62 8.26 -24.04
N ARG A 361 -13.00 9.20 -23.31
CA ARG A 361 -13.07 10.63 -23.65
C ARG A 361 -12.15 10.99 -24.81
N GLN A 362 -11.05 10.25 -24.98
CA GLN A 362 -10.19 10.38 -26.16
C GLN A 362 -10.90 9.84 -27.40
N ASN A 363 -11.55 8.68 -27.28
CA ASN A 363 -12.35 8.08 -28.34
C ASN A 363 -13.51 8.99 -28.78
N LYS A 364 -14.18 9.64 -27.83
CA LYS A 364 -15.20 10.66 -28.13
C LYS A 364 -14.66 11.77 -29.02
N ILE A 365 -13.53 12.37 -28.65
CA ILE A 365 -12.92 13.47 -29.41
C ILE A 365 -12.47 12.99 -30.80
N ALA A 366 -11.93 11.78 -30.89
CA ALA A 366 -11.53 11.17 -32.15
C ALA A 366 -12.73 10.94 -33.08
N ALA A 367 -13.83 10.41 -32.56
CA ALA A 367 -15.07 10.19 -33.32
C ALA A 367 -15.68 11.50 -33.84
N GLU A 368 -15.76 12.55 -33.00
CA GLU A 368 -16.26 13.87 -33.41
C GLU A 368 -15.39 14.51 -34.50
N ALA A 369 -14.06 14.37 -34.39
CA ALA A 369 -13.14 14.88 -35.40
C ALA A 369 -13.29 14.11 -36.72
N LEU A 370 -13.40 12.79 -36.65
CA LEU A 370 -13.56 11.91 -37.81
C LEU A 370 -14.89 12.18 -38.53
N ALA A 371 -16.00 12.30 -37.78
CA ALA A 371 -17.31 12.63 -38.35
C ALA A 371 -17.35 14.02 -38.99
N ARG A 372 -16.69 15.02 -38.41
CA ARG A 372 -16.57 16.36 -39.02
C ARG A 372 -15.73 16.37 -40.28
N GLU A 373 -14.64 15.60 -40.33
CA GLU A 373 -13.85 15.45 -41.55
C GLU A 373 -14.62 14.70 -42.65
N PHE A 374 -15.39 13.68 -42.28
CA PHE A 374 -16.32 13.04 -43.21
C PHE A 374 -17.34 14.04 -43.76
N ALA A 375 -18.03 14.78 -42.87
CA ALA A 375 -19.02 15.78 -43.28
C ALA A 375 -18.43 16.85 -44.20
N ARG A 376 -17.20 17.32 -43.94
CA ARG A 376 -16.46 18.25 -44.81
C ARG A 376 -16.18 17.66 -46.18
N ARG A 377 -15.71 16.42 -46.24
CA ARG A 377 -15.41 15.76 -47.52
C ARG A 377 -16.66 15.43 -48.31
N TRP A 378 -17.74 15.06 -47.62
CA TRP A 378 -19.02 14.70 -48.21
C TRP A 378 -19.75 15.92 -48.78
N THR A 379 -19.84 17.00 -48.00
CA THR A 379 -20.58 18.22 -48.39
C THR A 379 -19.71 19.25 -49.12
N GLY A 380 -18.38 19.12 -49.09
CA GLY A 380 -17.43 20.12 -49.58
C GLY A 380 -17.38 21.41 -48.76
N ALA A 381 -18.16 21.53 -47.67
CA ALA A 381 -18.31 22.74 -46.89
C ALA A 381 -17.74 22.60 -45.46
N HIS A 382 -17.19 23.70 -44.94
CA HIS A 382 -16.63 23.75 -43.58
C HIS A 382 -17.63 24.20 -42.50
N HIS A 383 -18.82 24.64 -42.89
CA HIS A 383 -19.82 25.26 -42.01
C HIS A 383 -20.89 24.24 -41.58
N SER A 384 -21.30 24.29 -40.32
CA SER A 384 -22.32 23.38 -39.77
C SER A 384 -23.73 23.57 -40.36
N SER A 385 -24.03 24.75 -40.92
CA SER A 385 -25.31 25.01 -41.62
C SER A 385 -25.44 24.17 -42.90
N ALA A 386 -24.36 24.01 -43.65
CA ALA A 386 -24.33 23.19 -44.85
C ALA A 386 -24.51 21.70 -44.54
N TRP A 387 -23.97 21.24 -43.41
CA TRP A 387 -24.16 19.85 -42.97
C TRP A 387 -25.61 19.56 -42.55
N ARG A 388 -26.30 20.54 -41.94
CA ARG A 388 -27.74 20.43 -41.62
C ARG A 388 -28.59 20.40 -42.88
N ALA A 389 -28.34 21.31 -43.83
CA ALA A 389 -29.03 21.30 -45.12
C ALA A 389 -28.84 19.98 -45.87
N CYS A 390 -27.64 19.40 -45.83
CA CYS A 390 -27.37 18.08 -46.41
C CYS A 390 -28.13 16.96 -45.69
N LEU A 391 -28.23 17.01 -44.36
CA LEU A 391 -29.00 16.03 -43.58
C LEU A 391 -30.50 16.09 -43.91
N ASP A 392 -31.04 17.30 -44.08
CA ASP A 392 -32.44 17.49 -44.46
C ASP A 392 -32.69 17.03 -45.91
N GLN A 393 -31.77 17.33 -46.83
CA GLN A 393 -31.83 16.88 -48.23
C GLN A 393 -31.68 15.36 -48.38
N LEU A 394 -30.88 14.69 -47.54
CA LEU A 394 -30.71 13.23 -47.55
C LEU A 394 -32.03 12.48 -47.32
N ARG A 395 -33.01 13.11 -46.66
CA ARG A 395 -34.36 12.54 -46.48
C ARG A 395 -35.25 12.68 -47.71
N GLU A 396 -34.94 13.62 -48.59
CA GLU A 396 -35.69 13.91 -49.82
C GLU A 396 -35.08 13.23 -51.06
N ILE A 397 -33.80 12.85 -51.00
CA ILE A 397 -33.07 12.20 -52.09
C ILE A 397 -33.47 10.71 -52.19
N ASN A 398 -34.46 10.43 -53.03
CA ASN A 398 -34.83 9.08 -53.48
C ASN A 398 -34.04 8.60 -54.72
N GLN A 399 -33.04 9.37 -55.21
CA GLN A 399 -32.47 9.19 -56.55
C GLN A 399 -30.96 8.97 -56.64
N LEU A 400 -30.23 8.88 -55.53
CA LEU A 400 -28.82 8.50 -55.55
C LEU A 400 -28.68 7.01 -55.24
N GLN A 401 -27.69 6.33 -55.84
CA GLN A 401 -27.37 4.90 -55.74
C GLN A 401 -26.93 4.44 -54.33
N LEU A 402 -27.53 5.01 -53.29
CA LEU A 402 -27.26 4.74 -51.88
C LEU A 402 -28.21 3.65 -51.41
N THR A 403 -27.65 2.62 -50.76
CA THR A 403 -28.50 1.63 -50.11
C THR A 403 -29.16 2.25 -48.87
N PRO A 404 -30.32 1.73 -48.42
CA PRO A 404 -30.95 2.21 -47.19
C PRO A 404 -30.02 2.17 -45.97
N ASP A 405 -29.11 1.21 -45.92
CA ASP A 405 -28.10 1.08 -44.86
C ASP A 405 -27.04 2.20 -44.93
N ASP A 406 -26.62 2.60 -46.13
CA ASP A 406 -25.68 3.71 -46.32
C ASP A 406 -26.30 5.05 -45.88
N ILE A 407 -27.60 5.25 -46.14
CA ILE A 407 -28.33 6.46 -45.72
C ILE A 407 -28.34 6.59 -44.20
N VAL A 408 -28.68 5.50 -43.48
CA VAL A 408 -28.68 5.48 -42.01
C VAL A 408 -27.29 5.75 -41.46
N LYS A 409 -26.24 5.17 -42.07
CA LYS A 409 -24.86 5.42 -41.67
C LYS A 409 -24.45 6.88 -41.88
N ILE A 410 -24.74 7.46 -43.05
CA ILE A 410 -24.43 8.87 -43.35
C ILE A 410 -25.19 9.80 -42.40
N GLU A 411 -26.48 9.54 -42.13
CA GLU A 411 -27.28 10.32 -41.18
C GLU A 411 -26.67 10.26 -39.78
N SER A 412 -26.26 9.06 -39.32
CA SER A 412 -25.63 8.89 -38.00
C SER A 412 -24.30 9.65 -37.88
N ILE A 413 -23.47 9.66 -38.93
CA ILE A 413 -22.18 10.36 -38.95
C ILE A 413 -22.39 11.87 -38.99
N LEU A 414 -23.32 12.37 -39.80
CA LEU A 414 -23.65 13.80 -39.88
C LEU A 414 -24.28 14.30 -38.56
N ALA A 415 -25.15 13.52 -37.94
CA ALA A 415 -25.70 13.81 -36.62
C ALA A 415 -24.59 13.90 -35.56
N LEU A 416 -23.62 12.97 -35.59
CA LEU A 416 -22.47 13.00 -34.68
C LEU A 416 -21.58 14.23 -34.91
N ALA A 417 -21.40 14.66 -36.16
CA ALA A 417 -20.65 15.88 -36.49
C ALA A 417 -21.32 17.16 -35.97
N LEU A 418 -22.67 17.20 -35.99
CA LEU A 418 -23.49 18.35 -35.63
C LEU A 418 -23.79 18.45 -34.13
N PHE A 419 -24.16 17.34 -33.50
CA PHE A 419 -24.63 17.30 -32.10
C PHE A 419 -23.56 16.79 -31.13
N GLY A 420 -22.48 16.19 -31.64
CA GLY A 420 -21.42 15.58 -30.85
C GLY A 420 -21.73 14.15 -30.44
N ALA A 421 -20.69 13.45 -29.96
CA ALA A 421 -20.80 12.06 -29.51
C ALA A 421 -21.29 11.97 -28.05
N LYS A 422 -21.82 10.80 -27.68
CA LYS A 422 -22.23 10.48 -26.29
C LYS A 422 -21.08 10.72 -25.30
N ASN A 423 -21.40 10.91 -24.02
CA ASN A 423 -20.40 11.28 -22.99
C ASN A 423 -19.29 10.24 -22.81
N THR A 424 -19.55 8.99 -23.16
CA THR A 424 -18.60 7.87 -23.16
C THR A 424 -18.72 7.13 -24.50
N MET A 425 -17.58 6.78 -25.10
CA MET A 425 -17.53 6.03 -26.36
C MET A 425 -16.46 4.94 -26.27
N SER A 426 -16.88 3.69 -26.49
CA SER A 426 -16.00 2.53 -26.44
C SER A 426 -15.08 2.47 -27.67
N THR A 427 -13.98 1.72 -27.55
CA THR A 427 -13.02 1.53 -28.65
C THR A 427 -13.64 0.78 -29.83
N ASN A 428 -14.57 -0.14 -29.56
CA ASN A 428 -15.27 -0.89 -30.60
C ASN A 428 -16.18 0.03 -31.43
N GLU A 429 -16.92 0.93 -30.78
CA GLU A 429 -17.78 1.91 -31.47
C GLU A 429 -16.98 2.89 -32.33
N LEU A 430 -15.77 3.26 -31.89
CA LEU A 430 -14.88 4.11 -32.69
C LEU A 430 -14.36 3.36 -33.93
N ASN A 431 -13.99 2.10 -33.78
CA ASN A 431 -13.51 1.27 -34.89
C ASN A 431 -14.63 1.01 -35.91
N THR A 432 -15.86 0.76 -35.46
CA THR A 432 -17.01 0.61 -36.37
C THR A 432 -17.27 1.90 -37.14
N LEU A 433 -17.28 3.05 -36.46
CA LEU A 433 -17.42 4.36 -37.11
C LEU A 433 -16.32 4.62 -38.13
N GLY A 434 -15.07 4.28 -37.81
CA GLY A 434 -13.94 4.41 -38.72
C GLY A 434 -14.08 3.55 -39.97
N ASN A 435 -14.51 2.30 -39.81
CA ASN A 435 -14.76 1.39 -40.92
C ASN A 435 -15.93 1.87 -41.81
N ASP A 436 -17.01 2.36 -41.20
CA ASP A 436 -18.16 2.89 -41.92
C ASP A 436 -17.75 4.11 -42.75
N VAL A 437 -17.03 5.07 -42.15
CA VAL A 437 -16.52 6.25 -42.85
C VAL A 437 -15.56 5.88 -43.98
N GLN A 438 -14.65 4.95 -43.76
CA GLN A 438 -13.73 4.49 -44.80
C GLN A 438 -14.49 3.81 -45.95
N SER A 439 -15.46 2.97 -45.65
CA SER A 439 -16.24 2.26 -46.66
C SER A 439 -17.10 3.21 -47.50
N LEU A 440 -17.73 4.19 -46.86
CA LEU A 440 -18.54 5.22 -47.53
C LEU A 440 -17.68 6.15 -48.38
N LEU A 441 -16.53 6.59 -47.87
CA LEU A 441 -15.61 7.44 -48.65
C LEU A 441 -14.96 6.70 -49.81
N LEU A 442 -14.73 5.39 -49.72
CA LEU A 442 -14.20 4.60 -50.83
C LEU A 442 -15.26 4.33 -51.90
N ARG A 443 -16.51 4.11 -51.51
CA ARG A 443 -17.63 3.81 -52.43
C ARG A 443 -18.17 5.05 -53.11
N PHE A 444 -18.22 6.17 -52.39
CA PHE A 444 -18.87 7.40 -52.82
C PHE A 444 -17.90 8.59 -52.82
N ALA A 445 -16.59 8.35 -52.98
CA ALA A 445 -15.59 9.40 -53.14
C ALA A 445 -16.13 10.46 -54.13
N PRO A 446 -16.27 11.74 -53.74
CA PRO A 446 -16.84 12.70 -54.66
C PRO A 446 -15.87 12.85 -55.84
N PRO A 447 -16.29 12.63 -57.10
CA PRO A 447 -15.66 13.35 -58.20
C PRO A 447 -15.83 14.83 -57.87
N GLY A 448 -14.78 15.62 -58.05
CA GLY A 448 -14.69 16.98 -57.53
C GLY A 448 -15.97 17.79 -57.69
N LYS A 449 -16.38 18.46 -56.61
CA LYS A 449 -17.50 19.41 -56.52
C LYS A 449 -18.84 18.87 -57.04
N MET A 450 -19.70 18.41 -56.14
CA MET A 450 -21.12 18.67 -56.34
C MET A 450 -21.28 20.20 -56.23
N GLU A 451 -21.29 20.88 -57.38
CA GLU A 451 -21.79 22.25 -57.46
C GLU A 451 -23.27 22.21 -57.03
N ILE A 452 -23.57 22.91 -55.93
CA ILE A 452 -24.92 23.28 -55.52
C ILE A 452 -25.45 24.31 -56.51
#